data_AF-A0A7C4THP6-F1
#
_entry.id   AF-A0A7C4THP6-F1
#
_cell.length_a   1.000
_cell.length_b   1.000
_cell.length_c   1.000
_cell.angle_alpha   90.00
_cell.angle_beta   90.00
_cell.angle_gamma   90.00
#
_symmetry.space_group_name_H-M   'P 1'
#
loop_
_entity.id
_entity.type
_entity.pdbx_description
1 polymer ?
#
loop_
_entity_poly.entity_id
_entity_poly.type
_entity_poly.pdbx_seq_one_letter_code
_entity_poly.pdbx_strand_id
1 'polypeptide(L)' 'MICITGIPGTGKSTLCLNLNRNGVSCVSANDEAQRLGCVSGDVVDTDRLRWAINGVNIIEAHYTHLLDCECVIIL' A
#
# COMPACT_ATOMS: atom_id res chain seq x y z
N MET A 1 -7.41 2.80 -7.84
CA MET A 1 -6.79 2.11 -6.68
C MET A 1 -7.31 2.68 -5.37
N ILE A 2 -7.67 1.83 -4.41
CA ILE A 2 -8.03 2.23 -3.03
C ILE A 2 -6.77 2.18 -2.15
N CYS A 3 -6.47 3.27 -1.46
CA CYS A 3 -5.31 3.38 -0.59
C CYS A 3 -5.75 3.40 0.88
N ILE A 4 -5.22 2.47 1.68
CA ILE A 4 -5.42 2.41 3.12
C ILE A 4 -4.18 3.03 3.78
N THR A 5 -4.38 4.16 4.44
CA THR A 5 -3.33 4.92 5.13
C THR A 5 -3.73 5.18 6.59
N GLY A 6 -2.81 5.72 7.38
CA GLY A 6 -3.02 5.97 8.79
C GLY A 6 -1.72 5.93 9.58
N ILE A 7 -1.73 6.42 10.82
CA ILE A 7 -0.54 6.39 11.67
C ILE A 7 -0.08 4.94 11.92
N PRO A 8 1.22 4.65 12.01
CA PRO A 8 1.70 3.32 12.35
C PRO A 8 1.01 2.78 13.62
N GLY A 9 0.58 1.51 13.58
CA GLY A 9 -0.16 0.90 14.70
C GLY A 9 -1.69 0.94 14.63
N THR A 10 -2.32 1.66 13.68
CA THR A 10 -3.80 1.71 13.56
C THR A 10 -4.46 0.46 12.95
N GLY A 11 -3.68 -0.57 12.63
CA GLY A 11 -4.21 -1.84 12.15
C GLY A 11 -4.46 -1.94 10.64
N LYS A 12 -3.82 -1.09 9.82
CA LYS A 12 -3.84 -1.21 8.34
C LYS A 12 -3.49 -2.61 7.84
N SER A 13 -2.38 -3.17 8.32
CA SER A 13 -1.94 -4.52 7.95
C SER A 13 -2.92 -5.60 8.45
N THR A 14 -3.52 -5.40 9.62
CA THR A 14 -4.60 -6.27 10.13
C THR A 14 -5.84 -6.21 9.24
N LEU A 15 -6.25 -5.02 8.80
CA LEU A 15 -7.36 -4.85 7.87
C LEU A 15 -7.04 -5.51 6.52
N CYS A 16 -5.84 -5.32 6.00
CA CYS A 16 -5.41 -5.93 4.74
C CYS A 16 -5.43 -7.46 4.80
N LEU A 17 -4.95 -8.05 5.91
CA LEU A 17 -5.06 -9.49 6.15
C LEU A 17 -6.52 -9.97 6.16
N ASN A 18 -7.41 -9.22 6.82
CA ASN A 18 -8.83 -9.54 6.85
C ASN A 18 -9.49 -9.41 5.47
N LEU A 19 -9.16 -8.37 4.69
CA LEU A 19 -9.64 -8.23 3.31
C LEU A 19 -9.23 -9.44 2.47
N ASN A 20 -7.96 -9.83 2.52
CA ASN A 20 -7.44 -11.00 1.81
C ASN A 20 -8.15 -12.30 2.22
N ARG A 21 -8.40 -12.50 3.53
CA ARG A 21 -9.16 -13.66 4.04
C ARG A 21 -10.61 -13.70 3.53
N ASN A 22 -11.19 -12.54 3.21
CA ASN A 22 -12.54 -12.42 2.66
C ASN A 22 -12.55 -12.41 1.11
N GLY A 23 -11.44 -12.78 0.45
CA GLY A 23 -11.34 -12.84 -1.01
C GLY A 23 -11.14 -11.49 -1.69
N VAL A 24 -10.88 -10.42 -0.93
CA VAL A 24 -10.59 -9.09 -1.46
C VAL A 24 -9.08 -8.88 -1.49
N SER A 25 -8.49 -8.80 -2.68
CA SER A 25 -7.05 -8.62 -2.85
C SER A 25 -6.60 -7.26 -2.31
N CYS A 26 -5.79 -7.29 -1.26
CA CYS A 26 -5.10 -6.15 -0.67
C CYS A 26 -3.61 -6.46 -0.54
N VAL A 27 -2.75 -5.52 -0.92
CA VAL A 27 -1.29 -5.70 -0.86
C VAL A 27 -0.62 -4.67 0.05
N SER A 28 0.52 -5.06 0.63
CA SER A 28 1.41 -4.15 1.36
C SER A 28 2.22 -3.32 0.36
N ALA A 29 2.18 -1.99 0.50
CA ALA A 29 3.02 -1.12 -0.33
C ALA A 29 4.51 -1.33 -0.07
N ASN A 30 4.88 -1.71 1.16
CA ASN A 30 6.26 -1.99 1.52
C ASN A 30 6.78 -3.23 0.80
N ASP A 31 5.97 -4.28 0.75
CA ASP A 31 6.31 -5.55 0.10
C ASP A 31 6.43 -5.34 -1.41
N GLU A 32 5.49 -4.58 -1.99
CA GLU A 32 5.51 -4.22 -3.40
C GLU A 32 6.70 -3.32 -3.76
N ALA A 33 7.03 -2.34 -2.91
CA ALA A 33 8.20 -1.49 -3.10
C ALA A 33 9.49 -2.32 -3.09
N GLN A 34 9.62 -3.28 -2.17
CA GLN A 34 10.77 -4.18 -2.11
C GLN A 34 10.82 -5.08 -3.35
N ARG A 35 9.70 -5.66 -3.76
CA ARG A 35 9.56 -6.53 -4.94
C ARG A 35 9.92 -5.80 -6.23
N LEU A 36 9.57 -4.52 -6.35
CA LEU A 36 9.76 -3.68 -7.53
C LEU A 36 11.09 -2.90 -7.51
N GLY A 37 11.91 -3.06 -6.47
CA GLY A 37 13.19 -2.36 -6.34
C GLY A 37 13.04 -0.84 -6.17
N CYS A 38 11.96 -0.40 -5.52
CA CYS A 38 11.66 1.00 -5.19
C CYS A 38 12.10 1.36 -3.76
N VAL A 39 12.92 0.52 -3.13
CA VAL A 39 13.43 0.70 -1.76
C VAL A 39 14.94 0.84 -1.78
N SER A 40 15.46 1.82 -1.05
CA SER A 40 16.89 2.01 -0.81
C SER A 40 17.13 2.17 0.69
N GLY A 41 17.56 1.10 1.36
CA GLY A 41 17.63 1.04 2.82
C GLY A 41 16.21 1.11 3.41
N ASP A 42 15.95 2.11 4.25
CA ASP A 42 14.64 2.36 4.85
C ASP A 42 13.80 3.40 4.09
N VAL A 43 14.29 3.86 2.92
CA VAL A 43 13.63 4.90 2.12
C VAL A 43 12.88 4.27 0.96
N VAL A 44 11.59 4.61 0.83
CA VAL A 44 10.74 4.23 -0.29
C VAL A 44 10.66 5.39 -1.29
N ASP A 45 10.99 5.12 -2.55
CA ASP A 45 10.78 6.05 -3.66
C ASP A 45 9.32 5.95 -4.12
N THR A 46 8.48 6.87 -3.63
CA THR A 46 7.04 6.87 -3.92
C THR A 46 6.72 7.23 -5.36
N ASP A 47 7.55 8.07 -6.00
CA ASP A 47 7.35 8.42 -7.41
C ASP A 47 7.60 7.19 -8.29
N ARG A 48 8.72 6.49 -8.07
CA ARG A 48 9.01 5.26 -8.80
C ARG A 48 7.97 4.17 -8.52
N LEU A 49 7.56 4.01 -7.27
CA LEU A 49 6.54 3.04 -6.88
C LEU A 49 5.20 3.34 -7.56
N ARG A 50 4.79 4.60 -7.63
CA ARG A 50 3.57 5.04 -8.31
C ARG A 50 3.54 4.63 -9.79
N TRP A 51 4.68 4.72 -10.49
CA TRP A 51 4.77 4.27 -11.89
C TRP A 51 4.90 2.76 -12.05
N ALA A 52 5.58 2.09 -11.12
CA ALA A 52 5.85 0.66 -11.19
C ALA A 52 4.65 -0.21 -10.77
N ILE A 53 3.77 0.33 -9.94
CA ILE A 53 2.64 -0.41 -9.42
C ILE A 53 1.53 -0.54 -10.47
N ASN A 54 1.10 -1.77 -10.73
CA ASN A 54 0.06 -2.05 -11.72
C ASN A 54 -0.75 -3.28 -11.30
N GLY A 55 -2.03 -3.33 -11.68
CA GLY A 55 -2.94 -4.44 -11.36
C GLY A 55 -3.32 -4.56 -9.88
N VAL A 56 -3.08 -3.52 -9.08
CA VAL A 56 -3.39 -3.49 -7.64
C VAL A 56 -4.68 -2.72 -7.39
N ASN A 57 -5.67 -3.38 -6.79
CA ASN A 57 -6.96 -2.77 -6.47
C ASN A 57 -6.94 -2.04 -5.12
N ILE A 58 -6.34 -2.66 -4.10
CA ILE A 58 -6.24 -2.12 -2.73
C ILE A 58 -4.81 -2.24 -2.25
N ILE A 59 -4.29 -1.16 -1.67
CA ILE A 59 -2.93 -1.10 -1.14
C ILE A 59 -2.90 -0.46 0.25
N GLU A 60 -2.03 -0.95 1.13
CA GLU A 60 -1.85 -0.43 2.49
C GLU A 60 -0.40 -0.05 2.79
N ALA A 61 -0.21 1.12 3.39
CA ALA A 61 0.97 1.58 4.14
C ALA A 61 0.71 3.00 4.64
N HIS A 62 1.58 3.53 5.51
CA HIS A 62 1.43 4.89 6.05
C HIS A 62 1.64 6.02 5.00
N TYR A 63 2.16 5.69 3.81
CA TYR A 63 2.43 6.64 2.72
C TYR A 63 1.61 6.36 1.44
N THR A 64 0.70 5.39 1.43
CA THR A 64 -0.05 5.02 0.22
C THR A 64 -0.89 6.16 -0.35
N HIS A 65 -1.29 7.12 0.48
CA HIS A 65 -1.98 8.34 0.06
C HIS A 65 -1.16 9.25 -0.88
N LEU A 66 0.15 8.99 -1.05
CA LEU A 66 1.02 9.68 -2.01
C LEU A 66 1.02 9.03 -3.41
N LEU A 67 0.32 7.89 -3.58
CA LEU A 67 0.18 7.19 -4.86
C LEU A 67 -1.05 7.68 -5.64
N ASP A 68 -1.26 7.14 -6.85
CA ASP A 68 -2.44 7.42 -7.68
C ASP A 68 -3.72 6.72 -7.15
N CYS A 69 -4.23 7.25 -6.03
CA CYS A 69 -5.42 6.74 -5.36
C CYS A 69 -6.70 7.37 -5.94
N GLU A 70 -7.71 6.53 -6.21
CA GLU A 70 -9.08 6.98 -6.53
C GLU A 70 -9.89 7.22 -5.25
N CYS A 71 -9.53 6.52 -4.17
CA CYS A 71 -10.16 6.60 -2.86
C CYS A 71 -9.10 6.36 -1.78
N VAL A 72 -9.20 7.09 -0.68
CA VAL A 72 -8.31 6.95 0.49
C VAL A 72 -9.14 6.63 1.72
N ILE A 73 -8.80 5.52 2.39
CA ILE A 73 -9.34 5.12 3.69
C ILE A 73 -8.29 5.44 4.75
N ILE A 74 -8.63 6.24 5.75
CA ILE A 74 -7.74 6.64 6.84
C ILE A 74 -8.15 5.89 8.12
N LEU A 75 -7.19 5.19 8.73
CA LEU A 75 -7.34 4.48 10.00
C LEU A 75 -6.51 5.11 11.12
#